data_AF-A0AAN4VXT7-F1
#
_entry.id   AF-A0AAN4VXT7-F1
#
_cell.length_a   1.000
_cell.length_b   1.000
_cell.length_c   1.000
_cell.angle_alpha   90.00
_cell.angle_beta   90.00
_cell.angle_gamma   90.00
#
_symmetry.space_group_name_H-M   'P 1'
#
loop_
_entity.id
_entity.type
_entity.pdbx_description
1 polymer ?
#
loop_
_entity_poly.entity_id
_entity_poly.type
_entity_poly.pdbx_seq_one_letter_code
_entity_poly.pdbx_strand_id
1 'polypeptide(L)'
;MGFDVTLHPFRRTDFTFFVERVVENPKEFRYQATFIHEDEKEALFVRNNIYNHFESFKKGLLSGEDYYEKGIGLASAALMGFLHPYWYMRGGLISDLLQEGRLASYFQPIDRITKPVNKAVFGKAQNHIVENYSSGVYLPFENMEAFYEEVIGDKGQQFSQHIGESNMESLKKCLEYCQLHQLDLLEATDVCVPFTGESSTYPAHLRASHLNNLNDFSNQSKRLPESRLLQIEQNEKSRHKKAIGTHLFLILLCLVAMAYGFFNLDYAFIGLSLIALFFWANKGFRQLRSLYDF
;
A
#
# COMPACT_ATOMS: atom_id res chain seq x y z
N MET A 1 -15.13 19.50 16.06
CA MET A 1 -13.87 20.03 15.51
C MET A 1 -13.50 19.10 14.38
N GLY A 2 -13.31 19.59 13.16
CA GLY A 2 -12.99 18.73 12.03
C GLY A 2 -11.51 18.29 12.03
N PHE A 3 -11.18 17.31 11.20
CA PHE A 3 -9.86 16.69 11.13
C PHE A 3 -8.82 17.56 10.43
N ASP A 4 -7.55 17.40 10.80
CA ASP A 4 -6.42 17.83 9.98
C ASP A 4 -6.10 16.72 8.98
N VAL A 5 -6.27 17.00 7.69
CA VAL A 5 -6.29 15.99 6.63
C VAL A 5 -5.19 16.26 5.64
N THR A 6 -4.60 15.19 5.13
CA THR A 6 -3.60 15.21 4.08
C THR A 6 -3.96 14.25 2.95
N LEU A 7 -3.70 14.69 1.73
CA LEU A 7 -3.95 13.99 0.47
C LEU A 7 -2.60 13.56 -0.11
N HIS A 8 -2.38 12.26 -0.24
CA HIS A 8 -1.09 11.65 -0.59
C HIS A 8 -1.15 10.96 -1.95
N PRO A 9 -0.67 11.61 -3.03
CA PRO A 9 -0.49 10.98 -4.33
C PRO A 9 0.57 9.88 -4.28
N PHE A 10 0.35 8.78 -5.00
CA PHE A 10 1.35 7.72 -5.10
C PHE A 10 1.27 6.86 -6.36
N ARG A 11 2.39 6.21 -6.70
CA ARG A 11 2.41 5.16 -7.73
C ARG A 11 2.19 3.79 -7.09
N ARG A 12 1.48 2.92 -7.80
CA ARG A 12 1.33 1.51 -7.39
C ARG A 12 2.67 0.79 -7.24
N THR A 13 3.63 1.07 -8.11
CA THR A 13 4.98 0.48 -8.02
C THR A 13 5.69 0.89 -6.73
N ASP A 14 5.50 2.14 -6.29
CA ASP A 14 6.06 2.66 -5.05
C ASP A 14 5.35 2.04 -3.85
N PHE A 15 4.02 1.92 -3.89
CA PHE A 15 3.24 1.21 -2.87
C PHE A 15 3.69 -0.24 -2.71
N THR A 16 3.82 -0.98 -3.81
CA THR A 16 4.32 -2.36 -3.79
C THR A 16 5.74 -2.43 -3.19
N PHE A 17 6.63 -1.52 -3.59
CA PHE A 17 8.02 -1.55 -3.14
C PHE A 17 8.19 -1.17 -1.67
N PHE A 18 7.62 -0.04 -1.25
CA PHE A 18 7.84 0.58 0.05
C PHE A 18 6.88 0.10 1.13
N VAL A 19 5.68 -0.38 0.77
CA VAL A 19 4.66 -0.81 1.74
C VAL A 19 4.49 -2.32 1.67
N GLU A 20 4.05 -2.83 0.52
CA GLU A 20 3.60 -4.22 0.41
C GLU A 20 4.71 -5.23 0.75
N ARG A 21 5.91 -5.03 0.20
CA ARG A 21 7.05 -5.90 0.52
C ARG A 21 7.46 -5.88 1.98
N VAL A 22 7.30 -4.73 2.63
CA VAL A 22 7.60 -4.59 4.06
C VAL A 22 6.51 -5.28 4.87
N VAL A 23 5.24 -5.21 4.45
CA VAL A 23 4.18 -6.02 5.05
C VAL A 23 4.45 -7.51 4.89
N GLU A 24 4.94 -7.97 3.74
CA GLU A 24 5.34 -9.37 3.52
C GLU A 24 6.44 -9.79 4.49
N ASN A 25 7.53 -9.01 4.57
CA ASN A 25 8.70 -9.28 5.40
C ASN A 25 9.09 -8.08 6.28
N PRO A 26 8.40 -7.85 7.42
CA PRO A 26 8.59 -6.64 8.24
C PRO A 26 9.98 -6.49 8.87
N LYS A 27 10.83 -7.51 8.83
CA LYS A 27 12.22 -7.45 9.35
C LYS A 27 13.24 -7.03 8.30
N GLU A 28 12.84 -7.00 7.03
CA GLU A 28 13.75 -6.79 5.90
C GLU A 28 13.56 -5.43 5.21
N PHE A 29 12.93 -4.45 5.87
CA PHE A 29 12.69 -3.10 5.32
C PHE A 29 13.95 -2.27 5.06
N ARG A 30 15.10 -2.67 5.60
CA ARG A 30 16.35 -1.87 5.55
C ARG A 30 16.73 -1.54 4.10
N TYR A 31 16.48 -2.45 3.17
CA TYR A 31 16.74 -2.22 1.76
C TYR A 31 15.84 -1.10 1.21
N GLN A 32 14.54 -1.16 1.45
CA GLN A 32 13.56 -0.15 1.03
C GLN A 32 13.91 1.23 1.61
N ALA A 33 14.27 1.26 2.90
CA ALA A 33 14.64 2.50 3.57
C ALA A 33 15.84 3.22 2.95
N THR A 34 16.75 2.52 2.24
CA THR A 34 17.87 3.19 1.54
C THR A 34 17.41 4.01 0.32
N PHE A 35 16.17 3.82 -0.13
CA PHE A 35 15.62 4.49 -1.30
C PHE A 35 14.53 5.51 -0.97
N ILE A 36 14.16 5.66 0.30
CA ILE A 36 13.08 6.58 0.67
C ILE A 36 13.52 8.05 0.58
N HIS A 37 14.76 8.33 0.96
CA HIS A 37 15.33 9.67 0.97
C HIS A 37 16.86 9.60 0.96
N GLU A 38 17.52 10.61 0.36
CA GLU A 38 18.98 10.66 0.29
C GLU A 38 19.66 11.16 1.57
N ASP A 39 18.99 12.08 2.29
CA ASP A 39 19.43 12.51 3.62
C ASP A 39 19.29 11.35 4.60
N GLU A 40 20.41 10.98 5.22
CA GLU A 40 20.49 9.91 6.20
C GLU A 40 19.59 10.15 7.41
N LYS A 41 19.36 11.41 7.82
CA LYS A 41 18.46 11.75 8.94
C LYS A 41 17.02 11.40 8.62
N GLU A 42 16.56 11.77 7.42
CA GLU A 42 15.22 11.44 6.95
C GLU A 42 15.05 9.93 6.76
N ALA A 43 16.04 9.27 6.17
CA ALA A 43 16.04 7.81 6.07
C ALA A 43 16.06 7.13 7.45
N LEU A 44 16.74 7.70 8.45
CA LEU A 44 16.74 7.19 9.83
C LEU A 44 15.39 7.40 10.51
N PHE A 45 14.74 8.55 10.29
CA PHE A 45 13.39 8.83 10.76
C PHE A 45 12.41 7.78 10.25
N VAL A 46 12.40 7.51 8.94
CA VAL A 46 11.53 6.50 8.33
C VAL A 46 11.79 5.10 8.92
N ARG A 47 13.05 4.70 9.08
CA ARG A 47 13.40 3.42 9.71
C ARG A 47 12.85 3.31 11.13
N ASN A 48 13.08 4.34 11.93
CA ASN A 48 12.84 4.28 13.37
C ASN A 48 11.38 4.50 13.76
N ASN A 49 10.68 5.40 13.07
CA ASN A 49 9.34 5.85 13.44
C ASN A 49 8.24 5.30 12.54
N ILE A 50 8.59 4.71 11.38
CA ILE A 50 7.61 4.12 10.47
C ILE A 50 7.85 2.61 10.37
N TYR A 51 8.98 2.19 9.81
CA TYR A 51 9.18 0.77 9.48
C TYR A 51 9.33 -0.16 10.68
N ASN A 52 9.98 0.28 11.77
CA ASN A 52 10.13 -0.54 12.99
C ASN A 52 8.78 -1.00 13.58
N HIS A 53 7.68 -0.33 13.25
CA HIS A 53 6.35 -0.65 13.76
C HIS A 53 5.53 -1.57 12.86
N PHE A 54 5.99 -1.87 11.63
CA PHE A 54 5.21 -2.70 10.69
C PHE A 54 4.96 -4.12 11.22
N GLU A 55 5.93 -4.73 11.94
CA GLU A 55 5.74 -6.06 12.54
C GLU A 55 4.63 -6.04 13.60
N SER A 56 4.65 -5.04 14.50
CA SER A 56 3.61 -4.87 15.52
C SER A 56 2.25 -4.58 14.90
N PHE A 57 2.17 -3.66 13.92
CA PHE A 57 0.92 -3.33 13.24
C PHE A 57 0.32 -4.54 12.54
N LYS A 58 1.14 -5.31 11.80
CA LYS A 58 0.68 -6.53 11.15
C LYS A 58 0.18 -7.54 12.18
N LYS A 59 0.89 -7.73 13.29
CA LYS A 59 0.49 -8.68 14.34
C LYS A 59 -0.84 -8.27 14.98
N GLY A 60 -0.98 -7.02 15.42
CA GLY A 60 -2.20 -6.49 16.05
C GLY A 60 -3.41 -6.53 15.11
N LEU A 61 -3.20 -6.20 13.83
CA LEU A 61 -4.24 -6.27 12.81
C LEU A 61 -4.74 -7.71 12.58
N LEU A 62 -3.81 -8.68 12.56
CA LEU A 62 -4.14 -10.09 12.37
C LEU A 62 -4.76 -10.74 13.62
N SER A 63 -4.39 -10.29 14.83
CA SER A 63 -5.06 -10.70 16.08
C SER A 63 -6.43 -10.04 16.27
N GLY A 64 -6.71 -8.96 15.52
CA GLY A 64 -7.95 -8.18 15.66
C GLY A 64 -7.92 -7.17 16.81
N GLU A 65 -6.73 -6.90 17.36
CA GLU A 65 -6.50 -5.91 18.41
C GLU A 65 -6.33 -4.49 17.84
N ASP A 66 -5.88 -4.38 16.58
CA ASP A 66 -5.62 -3.11 15.89
C ASP A 66 -6.38 -2.97 14.56
N TYR A 67 -6.50 -1.73 14.10
CA TYR A 67 -7.11 -1.34 12.83
C TYR A 67 -6.06 -1.09 11.75
N TYR A 68 -6.39 -1.39 10.50
CA TYR A 68 -5.50 -1.15 9.36
C TYR A 68 -5.18 0.34 9.25
N GLU A 69 -6.20 1.18 9.41
CA GLU A 69 -6.17 2.62 9.17
C GLU A 69 -5.17 3.32 10.07
N LYS A 70 -5.05 2.89 11.33
CA LYS A 70 -4.16 3.50 12.34
C LYS A 70 -2.73 2.97 12.32
N GLY A 71 -2.52 1.82 11.70
CA GLY A 71 -1.22 1.17 11.59
C GLY A 71 -0.66 1.30 10.18
N ILE A 72 -0.86 0.25 9.38
CA ILE A 72 -0.27 0.13 8.04
C ILE A 72 -0.81 1.21 7.10
N GLY A 73 -2.10 1.56 7.19
CA GLY A 73 -2.71 2.61 6.37
C GLY A 73 -2.08 3.98 6.60
N LEU A 74 -2.06 4.46 7.85
CA LEU A 74 -1.42 5.73 8.22
C LEU A 74 0.07 5.73 7.87
N ALA A 75 0.79 4.65 8.16
CA ALA A 75 2.20 4.50 7.81
C ALA A 75 2.43 4.56 6.29
N SER A 76 1.49 4.02 5.49
CA SER A 76 1.55 4.12 4.03
C SER A 76 1.45 5.56 3.56
N ALA A 77 0.47 6.33 4.07
CA ALA A 77 0.32 7.74 3.76
C ALA A 77 1.60 8.54 4.13
N ALA A 78 2.13 8.30 5.33
CA ALA A 78 3.39 8.89 5.78
C ALA A 78 4.55 8.62 4.82
N LEU A 79 4.70 7.38 4.33
CA LEU A 79 5.73 7.01 3.34
C LEU A 79 5.50 7.70 1.99
N MET A 80 4.26 7.81 1.52
CA MET A 80 3.96 8.45 0.23
C MET A 80 4.32 9.94 0.24
N GLY A 81 4.15 10.63 1.36
CA GLY A 81 4.60 12.02 1.50
C GLY A 81 6.12 12.23 1.41
N PHE A 82 6.95 11.19 1.63
CA PHE A 82 8.38 11.26 1.29
C PHE A 82 8.65 11.18 -0.22
N LEU A 83 7.78 10.52 -0.97
CA LEU A 83 7.97 10.22 -2.38
C LEU A 83 7.31 11.25 -3.31
N HIS A 84 6.28 11.93 -2.82
CA HIS A 84 5.50 12.89 -3.59
C HIS A 84 5.08 14.09 -2.72
N PRO A 85 4.92 15.28 -3.31
CA PRO A 85 4.17 16.37 -2.69
C PRO A 85 2.79 15.90 -2.24
N TYR A 86 2.31 16.43 -1.13
CA TYR A 86 1.02 16.08 -0.54
C TYR A 86 0.30 17.35 -0.06
N TRP A 87 -1.03 17.33 -0.08
CA TRP A 87 -1.85 18.53 0.14
C TRP A 87 -2.59 18.46 1.46
N TYR A 88 -2.56 19.55 2.21
CA TYR A 88 -3.26 19.69 3.47
C TYR A 88 -4.62 20.36 3.30
N MET A 89 -5.60 19.86 4.05
CA MET A 89 -6.95 20.38 4.20
C MET A 89 -7.30 20.41 5.69
N ARG A 90 -8.12 21.39 6.09
CA ARG A 90 -8.57 21.51 7.48
C ARG A 90 -10.07 21.40 7.57
N GLY A 91 -10.54 20.47 8.40
CA GLY A 91 -11.93 20.38 8.80
C GLY A 91 -12.88 19.78 7.77
N GLY A 92 -12.38 19.23 6.66
CA GLY A 92 -13.17 18.50 5.68
C GLY A 92 -12.44 17.26 5.18
N LEU A 93 -13.19 16.21 4.87
CA LEU A 93 -12.70 14.90 4.45
C LEU A 93 -13.24 14.57 3.06
N ILE A 94 -12.39 14.05 2.17
CA ILE A 94 -12.91 13.38 0.97
C ILE A 94 -13.65 12.08 1.32
N SER A 95 -13.34 11.45 2.46
CA SER A 95 -14.14 10.33 3.00
C SER A 95 -15.61 10.70 3.26
N ASP A 96 -15.93 11.96 3.57
CA ASP A 96 -17.34 12.37 3.78
C ASP A 96 -18.17 12.25 2.49
N LEU A 97 -17.51 12.32 1.33
CA LEU A 97 -18.15 12.14 0.02
C LEU A 97 -18.63 10.70 -0.23
N LEU A 98 -18.26 9.72 0.61
CA LEU A 98 -18.83 8.38 0.54
C LEU A 98 -20.35 8.37 0.83
N GLN A 99 -20.84 9.35 1.59
CA GLN A 99 -22.27 9.48 1.90
C GLN A 99 -23.08 9.91 0.66
N GLU A 100 -22.43 10.63 -0.25
CA GLU A 100 -22.96 11.00 -1.56
C GLU A 100 -22.85 9.78 -2.48
N GLY A 101 -23.76 8.81 -2.36
CA GLY A 101 -23.63 7.46 -2.93
C GLY A 101 -23.22 7.37 -4.42
N ARG A 102 -23.42 8.42 -5.23
CA ARG A 102 -22.86 8.50 -6.59
C ARG A 102 -21.33 8.61 -6.61
N LEU A 103 -20.74 9.37 -5.70
CA LEU A 103 -19.30 9.57 -5.55
C LEU A 103 -18.60 8.34 -4.94
N ALA A 104 -19.30 7.56 -4.12
CA ALA A 104 -18.74 6.34 -3.52
C ALA A 104 -18.16 5.37 -4.56
N SER A 105 -18.72 5.36 -5.78
CA SER A 105 -18.27 4.51 -6.89
C SER A 105 -16.87 4.85 -7.43
N TYR A 106 -16.37 6.07 -7.17
CA TYR A 106 -15.02 6.46 -7.59
C TYR A 106 -13.93 5.91 -6.68
N PHE A 107 -14.25 5.60 -5.42
CA PHE A 107 -13.28 5.04 -4.49
C PHE A 107 -13.25 3.51 -4.61
N GLN A 108 -12.10 2.93 -4.26
CA GLN A 108 -11.93 1.49 -4.26
C GLN A 108 -11.29 1.02 -2.94
N PRO A 109 -11.48 -0.25 -2.57
CA PRO A 109 -10.69 -0.85 -1.51
C PRO A 109 -9.21 -0.88 -1.88
N ILE A 110 -8.32 -0.47 -0.96
CA ILE A 110 -6.87 -0.45 -1.19
C ILE A 110 -6.31 -1.84 -1.53
N ASP A 111 -6.96 -2.90 -1.04
CA ASP A 111 -6.53 -4.27 -1.26
C ASP A 111 -6.56 -4.65 -2.75
N ARG A 112 -7.34 -3.97 -3.61
CA ARG A 112 -7.44 -4.25 -5.04
C ARG A 112 -6.13 -4.09 -5.80
N ILE A 113 -5.22 -3.25 -5.32
CA ILE A 113 -3.90 -3.04 -5.93
C ILE A 113 -2.79 -3.89 -5.31
N THR A 114 -3.13 -4.77 -4.37
CA THR A 114 -2.18 -5.61 -3.64
C THR A 114 -2.23 -7.07 -4.10
N LYS A 115 -1.10 -7.76 -3.98
CA LYS A 115 -0.94 -9.17 -4.29
C LYS A 115 -1.87 -10.02 -3.42
N PRO A 116 -2.34 -11.17 -3.92
CA PRO A 116 -3.20 -12.07 -3.16
C PRO A 116 -2.62 -12.47 -1.79
N VAL A 117 -1.30 -12.63 -1.69
CA VAL A 117 -0.61 -12.97 -0.42
C VAL A 117 -0.88 -11.99 0.71
N ASN A 118 -1.14 -10.73 0.39
CA ASN A 118 -1.28 -9.66 1.37
C ASN A 118 -2.75 -9.31 1.66
N LYS A 119 -3.71 -10.01 1.07
CA LYS A 119 -5.14 -9.78 1.28
C LYS A 119 -5.57 -9.94 2.73
N ALA A 120 -4.93 -10.83 3.49
CA ALA A 120 -5.17 -10.98 4.93
C ALA A 120 -4.87 -9.70 5.75
N VAL A 121 -4.05 -8.80 5.19
CA VAL A 121 -3.70 -7.52 5.79
C VAL A 121 -4.50 -6.38 5.14
N PHE A 122 -4.35 -6.17 3.84
CA PHE A 122 -4.97 -5.02 3.17
C PHE A 122 -6.49 -5.16 3.03
N GLY A 123 -7.01 -6.39 2.96
CA GLY A 123 -8.45 -6.66 2.93
C GLY A 123 -9.17 -6.35 4.24
N LYS A 124 -8.43 -6.03 5.32
CA LYS A 124 -9.00 -5.53 6.59
C LYS A 124 -9.22 -4.02 6.60
N ALA A 125 -8.81 -3.31 5.54
CA ALA A 125 -9.07 -1.88 5.42
C ALA A 125 -10.57 -1.60 5.34
N GLN A 126 -11.04 -0.67 6.16
CA GLN A 126 -12.39 -0.13 6.17
C GLN A 126 -12.58 0.96 5.10
N ASN A 127 -11.48 1.48 4.53
CA ASN A 127 -11.47 2.46 3.44
C ASN A 127 -12.24 3.76 3.74
N HIS A 128 -12.21 4.21 4.98
CA HIS A 128 -12.71 5.52 5.43
C HIS A 128 -11.99 5.93 6.71
N ILE A 129 -12.03 7.22 7.04
CA ILE A 129 -11.45 7.74 8.27
C ILE A 129 -12.26 7.27 9.49
N VAL A 130 -11.59 6.54 10.38
CA VAL A 130 -12.20 5.99 11.61
C VAL A 130 -12.05 6.94 12.81
N GLU A 131 -10.93 7.64 12.89
CA GLU A 131 -10.63 8.66 13.89
C GLU A 131 -9.36 9.47 13.51
N ASN A 132 -8.85 10.27 14.44
CA ASN A 132 -7.56 10.95 14.29
C ASN A 132 -6.43 9.93 14.12
N TYR A 133 -5.35 10.31 13.43
CA TYR A 133 -4.24 9.41 13.09
C TYR A 133 -4.72 8.14 12.34
N SER A 134 -5.46 8.32 11.26
CA SER A 134 -5.97 7.21 10.45
C SER A 134 -5.90 7.48 8.95
N SER A 135 -5.67 6.46 8.13
CA SER A 135 -5.85 6.54 6.68
C SER A 135 -7.31 6.38 6.28
N GLY A 136 -7.70 6.97 5.16
CA GLY A 136 -9.08 7.01 4.69
C GLY A 136 -9.27 6.32 3.35
N VAL A 137 -10.01 7.00 2.48
CA VAL A 137 -10.34 6.49 1.15
C VAL A 137 -9.14 6.41 0.22
N TYR A 138 -9.22 5.45 -0.71
CA TYR A 138 -8.31 5.29 -1.84
C TYR A 138 -9.05 5.63 -3.13
N LEU A 139 -8.52 6.61 -3.87
CA LEU A 139 -9.00 7.02 -5.20
C LEU A 139 -8.01 6.53 -6.26
N PRO A 140 -8.37 5.51 -7.05
CA PRO A 140 -7.53 5.04 -8.15
C PRO A 140 -7.44 6.06 -9.29
N PHE A 141 -6.30 6.10 -9.96
CA PHE A 141 -6.03 6.96 -11.11
C PHE A 141 -7.07 6.81 -12.22
N GLU A 142 -7.57 5.60 -12.47
CA GLU A 142 -8.58 5.34 -13.52
C GLU A 142 -9.90 6.08 -13.27
N ASN A 143 -10.19 6.46 -12.03
CA ASN A 143 -11.37 7.22 -11.65
C ASN A 143 -11.09 8.72 -11.44
N MET A 144 -9.83 9.15 -11.55
CA MET A 144 -9.37 10.50 -11.16
C MET A 144 -10.04 11.60 -11.99
N GLU A 145 -10.11 11.44 -13.30
CA GLU A 145 -10.70 12.44 -14.21
C GLU A 145 -12.20 12.61 -13.97
N ALA A 146 -12.95 11.50 -13.88
CA ALA A 146 -14.38 11.55 -13.62
C ALA A 146 -14.70 12.13 -12.22
N PHE A 147 -13.89 11.78 -11.21
CA PHE A 147 -14.00 12.36 -9.88
C PHE A 147 -13.70 13.86 -9.89
N TYR A 148 -12.65 14.29 -10.59
CA TYR A 148 -12.28 15.69 -10.74
C TYR A 148 -13.42 16.52 -11.35
N GLU A 149 -13.98 16.07 -12.48
CA GLU A 149 -15.07 16.81 -13.15
C GLU A 149 -16.32 16.92 -12.26
N GLU A 150 -16.65 15.87 -11.50
CA GLU A 150 -17.82 15.87 -10.63
C GLU A 150 -17.62 16.75 -9.38
N VAL A 151 -16.42 16.73 -8.77
CA VAL A 151 -16.14 17.41 -7.50
C VAL A 151 -15.54 18.81 -7.65
N ILE A 152 -14.80 19.08 -8.73
CA ILE A 152 -14.11 20.35 -8.98
C ILE A 152 -14.72 21.13 -10.15
N GLY A 153 -15.30 20.43 -11.14
CA GLY A 153 -15.93 21.06 -12.30
C GLY A 153 -17.17 21.88 -11.96
N ASP A 154 -17.99 22.21 -12.97
CA ASP A 154 -19.14 23.12 -12.82
C ASP A 154 -20.14 22.70 -11.73
N LYS A 155 -20.23 21.39 -11.44
CA LYS A 155 -21.12 20.82 -10.40
C LYS A 155 -20.46 20.75 -9.02
N GLY A 156 -19.17 21.05 -8.91
CA GLY A 156 -18.35 20.85 -7.72
C GLY A 156 -18.73 21.72 -6.53
N GLN A 157 -19.36 22.87 -6.79
CA GLN A 157 -19.75 23.84 -5.75
C GLN A 157 -20.69 23.25 -4.70
N GLN A 158 -21.49 22.23 -5.04
CA GLN A 158 -22.35 21.56 -4.05
C GLN A 158 -21.54 20.77 -2.99
N PHE A 159 -20.33 20.33 -3.34
CA PHE A 159 -19.46 19.55 -2.45
C PHE A 159 -18.55 20.41 -1.59
N SER A 160 -18.46 21.72 -1.84
CA SER A 160 -17.69 22.64 -0.99
C SER A 160 -18.25 22.72 0.43
N GLN A 161 -19.52 22.38 0.65
CA GLN A 161 -20.13 22.29 1.98
C GLN A 161 -19.62 21.10 2.78
N HIS A 162 -19.24 20.02 2.10
CA HIS A 162 -18.67 18.81 2.71
C HIS A 162 -17.16 18.95 2.91
N ILE A 163 -16.46 19.43 1.88
CA ILE A 163 -15.00 19.55 1.87
C ILE A 163 -14.51 20.83 2.57
N GLY A 164 -15.33 21.88 2.61
CA GLY A 164 -14.96 23.23 3.04
C GLY A 164 -14.44 24.07 1.87
N GLU A 165 -15.00 25.27 1.67
CA GLU A 165 -14.64 26.16 0.56
C GLU A 165 -13.13 26.47 0.51
N SER A 166 -12.50 26.67 1.66
CA SER A 166 -11.06 26.94 1.78
C SER A 166 -10.17 25.74 1.38
N ASN A 167 -10.72 24.52 1.34
CA ASN A 167 -10.00 23.30 1.02
C ASN A 167 -10.13 22.91 -0.46
N MET A 168 -11.11 23.48 -1.18
CA MET A 168 -11.37 23.15 -2.59
C MET A 168 -10.15 23.37 -3.49
N GLU A 169 -9.39 24.44 -3.25
CA GLU A 169 -8.16 24.71 -4.02
C GLU A 169 -7.06 23.69 -3.70
N SER A 170 -6.90 23.27 -2.43
CA SER A 170 -5.97 22.21 -2.06
C SER A 170 -6.32 20.88 -2.75
N LEU A 171 -7.60 20.49 -2.71
CA LEU A 171 -8.08 19.27 -3.37
C LEU A 171 -7.85 19.34 -4.88
N LYS A 172 -8.26 20.44 -5.52
CA LYS A 172 -8.04 20.67 -6.95
C LYS A 172 -6.57 20.49 -7.34
N LYS A 173 -5.65 21.16 -6.63
CA LYS A 173 -4.21 21.11 -6.94
C LYS A 173 -3.63 19.72 -6.75
N CYS A 174 -4.08 18.98 -5.74
CA CYS A 174 -3.70 17.60 -5.55
C CYS A 174 -4.16 16.70 -6.71
N LEU A 175 -5.42 16.83 -7.13
CA LEU A 175 -5.97 16.05 -8.24
C LEU A 175 -5.28 16.39 -9.57
N GLU A 176 -5.01 17.68 -9.85
CA GLU A 176 -4.22 18.12 -11.01
C GLU A 176 -2.83 17.46 -11.02
N TYR A 177 -2.15 17.39 -9.88
CA TYR A 177 -0.87 16.70 -9.75
C TYR A 177 -0.99 15.20 -9.98
N CYS A 178 -2.03 14.55 -9.44
CA CYS A 178 -2.31 13.13 -9.70
C CYS A 178 -2.53 12.85 -11.18
N GLN A 179 -3.30 13.68 -11.88
CA GLN A 179 -3.55 13.54 -13.31
C GLN A 179 -2.28 13.72 -14.13
N LEU A 180 -1.51 14.78 -13.85
CA LEU A 180 -0.25 15.09 -14.55
C LEU A 180 0.77 13.95 -14.44
N HIS A 181 0.79 13.26 -13.30
CA HIS A 181 1.79 12.23 -13.00
C HIS A 181 1.27 10.80 -13.01
N GLN A 182 0.01 10.59 -13.38
CA GLN A 182 -0.69 9.30 -13.38
C GLN A 182 -0.57 8.56 -12.05
N LEU A 183 -1.03 9.22 -10.98
CA LEU A 183 -0.93 8.73 -9.60
C LEU A 183 -2.31 8.39 -9.05
N ASP A 184 -2.34 7.39 -8.19
CA ASP A 184 -3.48 7.18 -7.30
C ASP A 184 -3.39 8.14 -6.11
N LEU A 185 -4.46 8.23 -5.31
CA LEU A 185 -4.55 9.11 -4.14
C LEU A 185 -5.01 8.35 -2.88
N LEU A 186 -4.36 8.63 -1.75
CA LEU A 186 -4.74 8.18 -0.42
C LEU A 186 -5.01 9.37 0.51
N GLU A 187 -6.12 9.35 1.22
CA GLU A 187 -6.40 10.29 2.31
C GLU A 187 -5.82 9.80 3.64
N ALA A 188 -5.36 10.71 4.50
CA ALA A 188 -5.05 10.41 5.89
C ALA A 188 -5.17 11.62 6.82
N THR A 189 -5.55 11.38 8.08
CA THR A 189 -5.61 12.39 9.14
C THR A 189 -4.33 12.44 9.96
N ASP A 190 -3.99 13.64 10.44
CA ASP A 190 -2.92 13.93 11.41
C ASP A 190 -1.52 13.39 11.03
N VAL A 191 -1.27 13.11 9.74
CA VAL A 191 0.09 12.86 9.23
C VAL A 191 0.94 14.13 9.36
N CYS A 192 0.32 15.30 9.24
CA CYS A 192 0.92 16.59 9.51
C CYS A 192 -0.08 17.48 10.22
N VAL A 193 0.35 18.10 11.32
CA VAL A 193 -0.45 18.97 12.18
C VAL A 193 0.23 20.34 12.24
N PRO A 194 -0.12 21.27 11.33
CA PRO A 194 0.64 22.51 11.17
C PRO A 194 0.73 23.40 12.42
N PHE A 195 -0.27 23.36 13.31
CA PHE A 195 -0.29 24.23 14.49
C PHE A 195 0.62 23.73 15.64
N THR A 196 0.88 22.43 15.73
CA THR A 196 1.88 21.87 16.66
C THR A 196 3.26 21.77 16.00
N GLY A 197 3.31 21.73 14.66
CA GLY A 197 4.50 21.42 13.89
C GLY A 197 4.81 19.93 13.84
N GLU A 198 3.94 19.07 14.37
CA GLU A 198 4.12 17.63 14.30
C GLU A 198 3.94 17.14 12.86
N SER A 199 4.85 16.27 12.42
CA SER A 199 4.76 15.61 11.12
C SER A 199 5.37 14.23 11.18
N SER A 200 4.63 13.25 10.65
CA SER A 200 5.08 11.87 10.47
C SER A 200 5.61 11.62 9.06
N THR A 201 5.77 12.67 8.25
CA THR A 201 6.22 12.59 6.84
C THR A 201 7.21 13.70 6.52
N TYR A 202 7.60 13.85 5.25
CA TYR A 202 8.61 14.81 4.82
C TYR A 202 8.04 16.24 4.68
N PRO A 203 8.36 17.18 5.59
CA PRO A 203 7.67 18.47 5.64
C PRO A 203 7.88 19.35 4.40
N ALA A 204 9.00 19.18 3.68
CA ALA A 204 9.28 19.96 2.46
C ALA A 204 8.34 19.62 1.29
N HIS A 205 7.65 18.48 1.35
CA HIS A 205 6.64 18.07 0.38
C HIS A 205 5.23 18.55 0.72
N LEU A 206 5.03 19.18 1.88
CA LEU A 206 3.73 19.73 2.27
C LEU A 206 3.31 20.88 1.35
N ARG A 207 2.07 20.82 0.88
CA ARG A 207 1.37 21.89 0.16
C ARG A 207 0.15 22.32 0.96
N ALA A 208 0.06 23.60 1.26
CA ALA A 208 -1.05 24.14 2.02
C ALA A 208 -1.33 25.60 1.65
N SER A 209 -2.60 25.99 1.70
CA SER A 209 -3.04 27.37 1.41
C SER A 209 -2.31 28.39 2.28
N HIS A 210 -2.16 28.12 3.58
CA HIS A 210 -1.48 29.00 4.53
C HIS A 210 0.04 29.13 4.29
N LEU A 211 0.64 28.24 3.49
CA LEU A 211 2.04 28.31 3.08
C LEU A 211 2.23 29.02 1.73
N ASN A 212 1.14 29.43 1.06
CA ASN A 212 1.16 30.05 -0.27
C ASN A 212 1.94 29.24 -1.33
N ASN A 213 1.94 27.90 -1.21
CA ASN A 213 2.72 27.02 -2.07
C ASN A 213 1.89 25.99 -2.84
N LEU A 214 0.56 26.14 -2.89
CA LEU A 214 -0.33 25.16 -3.54
C LEU A 214 -0.02 24.88 -5.02
N ASN A 215 0.60 25.83 -5.73
CA ASN A 215 1.01 25.70 -7.13
C ASN A 215 2.41 25.12 -7.32
N ASP A 216 3.13 24.81 -6.24
CA ASP A 216 4.45 24.19 -6.31
C ASP A 216 4.32 22.68 -6.55
N PHE A 217 4.49 22.24 -7.78
CA PHE A 217 4.47 20.81 -8.14
C PHE A 217 5.87 20.18 -8.14
N SER A 218 6.88 20.86 -7.58
CA SER A 218 8.22 20.29 -7.46
C SER A 218 8.23 19.06 -6.56
N ASN A 219 8.89 18.00 -7.03
CA ASN A 219 9.11 16.78 -6.26
C ASN A 219 10.61 16.65 -5.98
N GLN A 220 11.00 16.68 -4.70
CA GLN A 220 12.40 16.67 -4.28
C GLN A 220 12.91 15.24 -4.02
N SER A 221 12.06 14.22 -4.17
CA SER A 221 12.50 12.83 -4.06
C SER A 221 13.44 12.47 -5.21
N LYS A 222 14.64 11.98 -4.87
CA LYS A 222 15.51 11.34 -5.85
C LYS A 222 14.98 9.95 -6.14
N ARG A 223 14.17 9.84 -7.20
CA ARG A 223 13.56 8.59 -7.69
C ARG A 223 14.57 7.44 -7.81
N LEU A 224 14.08 6.22 -7.55
CA LEU A 224 14.63 5.02 -8.16
C LEU A 224 14.52 5.15 -9.70
N PRO A 225 15.59 4.84 -10.47
CA PRO A 225 15.50 4.78 -11.92
C PRO A 225 14.41 3.78 -12.33
N GLU A 226 13.57 4.14 -13.29
CA GLU A 226 12.47 3.30 -13.79
C GLU A 226 12.95 1.92 -14.24
N SER A 227 14.18 1.84 -14.77
CA SER A 227 14.87 0.60 -15.12
C SER A 227 15.07 -0.36 -13.93
N ARG A 228 15.34 0.16 -12.72
CA ARG A 228 15.46 -0.64 -11.50
C ARG A 228 14.11 -1.19 -11.07
N LEU A 229 13.03 -0.40 -11.17
CA LEU A 229 11.67 -0.84 -10.82
C LEU A 229 11.18 -1.93 -11.79
N LEU A 230 11.40 -1.76 -13.09
CA LEU A 230 11.08 -2.78 -14.10
C LEU A 230 11.87 -4.07 -13.92
N GLN A 231 13.17 -3.98 -13.59
CA GLN A 231 13.99 -5.16 -13.31
C GLN A 231 13.48 -5.91 -12.07
N ILE A 232 13.01 -5.17 -11.07
CA ILE A 232 12.41 -5.70 -9.86
C ILE A 232 11.11 -6.47 -10.17
N GLU A 233 10.21 -5.92 -10.99
CA GLU A 233 8.99 -6.61 -11.44
C GLU A 233 9.31 -7.89 -12.24
N GLN A 234 10.29 -7.81 -13.14
CA GLN A 234 10.74 -8.95 -13.95
C GLN A 234 11.35 -10.05 -13.06
N ASN A 235 12.11 -9.66 -12.03
CA ASN A 235 12.69 -10.59 -11.07
C ASN A 235 11.62 -11.29 -10.23
N GLU A 236 10.53 -10.61 -9.85
CA GLU A 236 9.39 -11.26 -9.19
C GLU A 236 8.68 -12.25 -10.11
N LYS A 237 8.39 -11.86 -11.36
CA LYS A 237 7.80 -12.77 -12.36
C LYS A 237 8.70 -14.00 -12.60
N SER A 238 10.01 -13.81 -12.60
CA SER A 238 11.00 -14.88 -12.75
C SER A 238 11.06 -15.82 -11.53
N ARG A 239 11.08 -15.26 -10.31
CA ARG A 239 11.03 -16.04 -9.06
C ARG A 239 9.76 -16.88 -8.99
N HIS A 240 8.62 -16.33 -9.41
CA HIS A 240 7.36 -17.05 -9.39
C HIS A 240 7.35 -18.21 -10.41
N LYS A 241 7.84 -17.97 -11.64
CA LYS A 241 8.03 -19.04 -12.65
C LYS A 241 8.99 -20.13 -12.18
N LYS A 242 10.09 -19.76 -11.52
CA LYS A 242 11.04 -20.73 -10.95
C LYS A 242 10.39 -21.55 -9.82
N ALA A 243 9.66 -20.93 -8.90
CA ALA A 243 8.96 -21.63 -7.83
C ALA A 243 7.95 -22.66 -8.38
N ILE A 244 7.19 -22.29 -9.42
CA ILE A 244 6.26 -23.19 -10.11
C ILE A 244 7.03 -24.36 -10.78
N GLY A 245 8.12 -24.06 -11.49
CA GLY A 245 8.94 -25.07 -12.15
C GLY A 245 9.58 -26.07 -11.18
N THR A 246 10.12 -25.59 -10.05
CA THR A 246 10.69 -26.45 -9.00
C THR A 246 9.63 -27.36 -8.38
N HIS A 247 8.41 -26.87 -8.16
CA HIS A 247 7.31 -27.69 -7.66
C HIS A 247 6.87 -28.76 -8.66
N LEU A 248 6.72 -28.42 -9.95
CA LEU A 248 6.43 -29.40 -10.99
C LEU A 248 7.51 -30.48 -11.11
N PHE A 249 8.78 -30.10 -10.99
CA PHE A 249 9.90 -31.04 -11.00
C PHE A 249 9.88 -31.99 -9.80
N LEU A 250 9.59 -31.48 -8.59
CA LEU A 250 9.44 -32.31 -7.39
C LEU A 250 8.24 -33.26 -7.49
N ILE A 251 7.12 -32.82 -8.06
CA ILE A 251 5.96 -33.68 -8.32
C ILE A 251 6.33 -34.80 -9.30
N LEU A 252 7.04 -34.47 -10.38
CA LEU A 252 7.48 -35.45 -11.38
C LEU A 252 8.45 -36.48 -10.78
N LEU A 253 9.42 -36.04 -9.98
CA LEU A 253 10.33 -36.92 -9.24
C LEU A 253 9.59 -37.88 -8.30
N CYS A 254 8.57 -37.39 -7.59
CA CYS A 254 7.74 -38.23 -6.73
C CYS A 254 6.94 -39.26 -7.55
N LEU A 255 6.38 -38.87 -8.70
CA LEU A 255 5.66 -39.79 -9.59
C LEU A 255 6.59 -40.87 -10.16
N VAL A 256 7.80 -40.51 -10.58
CA VAL A 256 8.81 -41.46 -11.09
C VAL A 256 9.26 -42.41 -9.97
N ALA A 257 9.52 -41.90 -8.77
CA ALA A 257 9.89 -42.73 -7.62
C ALA A 257 8.77 -43.69 -7.21
N MET A 258 7.50 -43.25 -7.27
CA MET A 258 6.35 -44.15 -7.04
C MET A 258 6.25 -45.21 -8.14
N ALA A 259 6.41 -44.84 -9.41
CA ALA A 259 6.40 -45.80 -10.51
C ALA A 259 7.51 -46.85 -10.37
N TYR A 260 8.72 -46.47 -9.97
CA TYR A 260 9.84 -47.40 -9.75
C TYR A 260 9.68 -48.24 -8.47
N GLY A 261 9.17 -47.65 -7.38
CA GLY A 261 8.96 -48.35 -6.10
C GLY A 261 7.83 -49.39 -6.15
N PHE A 262 6.84 -49.22 -7.03
CA PHE A 262 5.76 -50.20 -7.22
C PHE A 262 6.23 -51.51 -7.89
N PHE A 263 7.40 -51.52 -8.54
CA PHE A 263 7.93 -52.72 -9.22
C PHE A 263 9.00 -53.49 -8.42
N ASN A 264 9.47 -52.99 -7.27
CA ASN A 264 10.40 -53.70 -6.40
C ASN A 264 10.02 -53.58 -4.92
N LEU A 265 9.63 -54.71 -4.30
CA LEU A 265 9.20 -54.82 -2.91
C LEU A 265 10.27 -54.39 -1.89
N ASP A 266 11.56 -54.45 -2.25
CA ASP A 266 12.67 -54.07 -1.36
C ASP A 266 12.82 -52.54 -1.15
N TYR A 267 12.17 -51.71 -1.98
CA TYR A 267 12.26 -50.24 -1.93
C TYR A 267 11.01 -49.56 -1.35
N ALA A 268 10.03 -50.33 -0.85
CA ALA A 268 8.77 -49.81 -0.32
C ALA A 268 8.96 -48.79 0.82
N PHE A 269 10.03 -48.94 1.62
CA PHE A 269 10.35 -48.04 2.72
C PHE A 269 10.84 -46.65 2.25
N ILE A 270 11.56 -46.60 1.13
CA ILE A 270 12.01 -45.35 0.50
C ILE A 270 10.83 -44.65 -0.18
N GLY A 271 9.95 -45.43 -0.82
CA GLY A 271 8.68 -44.93 -1.37
C GLY A 271 7.80 -44.27 -0.31
N LEU A 272 7.59 -44.93 0.83
CA LEU A 272 6.82 -44.38 1.96
C LEU A 272 7.47 -43.13 2.59
N SER A 273 8.80 -43.09 2.67
CA SER A 273 9.52 -41.92 3.20
C SER A 273 9.41 -40.71 2.27
N LEU A 274 9.50 -40.92 0.95
CA LEU A 274 9.28 -39.88 -0.06
C LEU A 274 7.82 -39.43 -0.12
N ILE A 275 6.86 -40.35 0.09
CA ILE A 275 5.43 -40.02 0.24
C ILE A 275 5.20 -39.18 1.50
N ALA A 276 5.85 -39.51 2.63
CA ALA A 276 5.77 -38.70 3.85
C ALA A 276 6.39 -37.31 3.67
N LEU A 277 7.51 -37.21 2.94
CA LEU A 277 8.14 -35.93 2.57
C LEU A 277 7.28 -35.13 1.60
N PHE A 278 6.62 -35.81 0.66
CA PHE A 278 5.62 -35.22 -0.24
C PHE A 278 4.41 -34.74 0.55
N PHE A 279 3.86 -35.52 1.49
CA PHE A 279 2.75 -35.09 2.34
C PHE A 279 3.17 -33.99 3.31
N TRP A 280 4.40 -33.96 3.81
CA TRP A 280 4.91 -32.87 4.65
C TRP A 280 5.07 -31.58 3.83
N ALA A 281 5.70 -31.67 2.65
CA ALA A 281 5.81 -30.56 1.71
C ALA A 281 4.43 -30.10 1.21
N ASN A 282 3.49 -31.01 1.00
CA ASN A 282 2.13 -30.74 0.52
C ASN A 282 1.17 -30.38 1.67
N LYS A 283 1.51 -30.63 2.94
CA LYS A 283 0.80 -30.11 4.13
C LYS A 283 1.26 -28.69 4.44
N GLY A 284 2.54 -28.39 4.24
CA GLY A 284 3.06 -27.03 4.12
C GLY A 284 2.44 -26.29 2.93
N PHE A 285 2.28 -26.98 1.79
CA PHE A 285 1.62 -26.43 0.61
C PHE A 285 0.09 -26.33 0.75
N ARG A 286 -0.59 -27.22 1.48
CA ARG A 286 -2.03 -27.09 1.79
C ARG A 286 -2.30 -26.00 2.82
N GLN A 287 -1.37 -25.70 3.73
CA GLN A 287 -1.42 -24.47 4.51
C GLN A 287 -1.21 -23.24 3.61
N LEU A 288 -0.28 -23.30 2.64
CA LEU A 288 -0.12 -22.28 1.59
C LEU A 288 -1.26 -22.23 0.57
N ARG A 289 -2.07 -23.27 0.42
CA ARG A 289 -3.18 -23.35 -0.55
C ARG A 289 -4.53 -23.07 0.12
N SER A 290 -4.73 -23.39 1.40
CA SER A 290 -5.86 -22.86 2.19
C SER A 290 -5.72 -21.37 2.47
N LEU A 291 -4.55 -20.80 2.22
CA LEU A 291 -4.31 -19.35 2.17
C LEU A 291 -4.66 -18.73 0.80
N TYR A 292 -4.97 -19.52 -0.24
CA TYR A 292 -5.12 -19.03 -1.64
C TYR A 292 -6.20 -19.69 -2.50
N ASP A 293 -6.87 -20.75 -2.06
CA ASP A 293 -8.15 -21.19 -2.64
C ASP A 293 -9.28 -20.47 -1.88
N PHE A 294 -9.41 -19.15 -2.11
CA PHE A 294 -10.62 -18.31 -2.10
C PHE A 294 -10.31 -16.90 -2.59
#